data_AF-A0A5N1JBN5-F1
#
_entry.id   AF-A0A5N1JBN5-F1
#
_cell.length_a   1.000
_cell.length_b   1.000
_cell.length_c   1.000
_cell.angle_alpha   90.00
_cell.angle_beta   90.00
_cell.angle_gamma   90.00
#
_symmetry.space_group_name_H-M   'P 1'
#
loop_
_entity.id
_entity.type
_entity.pdbx_description
1 polymer ?
#
loop_
_entity_poly.entity_id
_entity_poly.type
_entity_poly.pdbx_seq_one_letter_code
_entity_poly.pdbx_strand_id
1 'polypeptide(L)'
;MTLEEEIAIVRFGQGVLSHDELLAHFSQLEEPKKKKLLFKLSSLVDFADPVDSDIEQAIADCPLKATDPLCVALIIDRFRVNRIGMLKEEDLDRAYTLQAYLFKTAFQRSYEAKKGSPTQWWYWDLSASEIGSTIQTAHQKVVDEVYDDPGFRGEFMCLAKLWKDHDAMMQAQFQEPVLVNVSPSHFLSYDAIISEWAKQNQEVGKFSHGIAALRNSLDRALSAKYGLNPAQAWRLIKDVMKRHS
;
A
#
# COMPACT_ATOMS: atom_id res chain seq x y z
N MET A 1 3.09 0.21 -1.99
CA MET A 1 3.44 0.86 -3.26
C MET A 1 4.78 0.28 -3.68
N THR A 2 5.14 0.22 -4.94
CA THR A 2 6.56 0.00 -5.28
C THR A 2 7.34 1.29 -4.97
N LEU A 3 8.66 1.21 -4.90
CA LEU A 3 9.48 2.40 -4.66
C LEU A 3 9.35 3.39 -5.83
N GLU A 4 9.24 2.90 -7.05
CA GLU A 4 9.06 3.70 -8.27
C GLU A 4 7.72 4.43 -8.27
N GLU A 5 6.62 3.74 -7.93
CA GLU A 5 5.29 4.34 -7.75
C GLU A 5 5.35 5.48 -6.71
N GLU A 6 6.05 5.25 -5.59
CA GLU A 6 6.17 6.23 -4.52
C GLU A 6 7.04 7.43 -4.91
N ILE A 7 8.17 7.18 -5.59
CA ILE A 7 9.00 8.26 -6.16
C ILE A 7 8.17 9.10 -7.13
N ALA A 8 7.36 8.48 -7.99
CA ALA A 8 6.48 9.21 -8.91
C ALA A 8 5.46 10.10 -8.16
N ILE A 9 4.82 9.56 -7.12
CA ILE A 9 3.88 10.32 -6.29
C ILE A 9 4.56 11.47 -5.54
N VAL A 10 5.76 11.26 -4.99
CA VAL A 10 6.54 12.34 -4.33
C VAL A 10 6.98 13.39 -5.35
N ARG A 11 7.43 13.00 -6.55
CA ARG A 11 7.76 13.94 -7.64
C ARG A 11 6.54 14.77 -8.05
N PHE A 12 5.35 14.16 -8.12
CA PHE A 12 4.10 14.90 -8.33
C PHE A 12 3.81 15.88 -7.18
N GLY A 13 4.01 15.43 -5.93
CA GLY A 13 3.89 16.27 -4.74
C GLY A 13 4.82 17.49 -4.77
N GLN A 14 6.05 17.33 -5.27
CA GLN A 14 7.02 18.43 -5.44
C GLN A 14 6.73 19.31 -6.67
N GLY A 15 5.73 18.97 -7.49
CA GLY A 15 5.44 19.68 -8.74
C GLY A 15 6.43 19.38 -9.87
N VAL A 16 7.24 18.32 -9.76
CA VAL A 16 8.21 17.89 -10.77
C VAL A 16 7.56 17.00 -11.84
N LEU A 17 6.66 16.11 -11.43
CA LEU A 17 5.92 15.24 -12.34
C LEU A 17 4.55 15.86 -12.64
N SER A 18 4.12 15.82 -13.90
CA SER A 18 2.80 16.32 -14.28
C SER A 18 1.67 15.38 -13.85
N HIS A 19 0.46 15.92 -13.74
CA HIS A 19 -0.75 15.13 -13.49
C HIS A 19 -0.96 14.06 -14.58
N ASP A 20 -0.80 14.45 -15.85
CA ASP A 20 -1.05 13.57 -17.00
C ASP A 20 -0.09 12.37 -17.02
N GLU A 21 1.19 12.58 -16.68
CA GLU A 21 2.17 11.49 -16.56
C GLU A 21 1.82 10.51 -15.44
N LEU A 22 1.39 11.03 -14.28
CA LEU A 22 0.99 10.21 -13.14
C LEU A 22 -0.26 9.37 -13.47
N LEU A 23 -1.24 9.98 -14.14
CA LEU A 23 -2.48 9.32 -14.51
C LEU A 23 -2.29 8.29 -15.63
N ALA A 24 -1.45 8.59 -16.63
CA ALA A 24 -1.18 7.69 -17.75
C ALA A 24 -0.69 6.30 -17.28
N HIS A 25 0.15 6.27 -16.24
CA HIS A 25 0.58 5.01 -15.65
C HIS A 25 -0.55 4.30 -14.90
N PHE A 26 -1.32 5.04 -14.10
CA PHE A 26 -2.43 4.49 -13.31
C PHE A 26 -3.53 3.89 -14.19
N SER A 27 -3.93 4.59 -15.25
CA SER A 27 -5.03 4.19 -16.13
C SER A 27 -4.77 2.88 -16.88
N GLN A 28 -3.50 2.50 -17.08
CA GLN A 28 -3.09 1.23 -17.72
C GLN A 28 -3.15 0.02 -16.79
N LEU A 29 -3.41 0.22 -15.50
CA LEU A 29 -3.50 -0.88 -14.53
C LEU A 29 -4.87 -1.56 -14.55
N GLU A 30 -4.89 -2.86 -14.34
CA GLU A 30 -6.12 -3.62 -14.09
C GLU A 30 -6.83 -3.14 -12.80
N GLU A 31 -8.16 -3.23 -12.76
CA GLU A 31 -9.00 -2.78 -11.64
C GLU A 31 -8.47 -3.21 -10.25
N PRO A 32 -8.08 -4.48 -10.00
CA PRO A 32 -7.58 -4.89 -8.69
C PRO A 32 -6.27 -4.19 -8.31
N LYS A 33 -5.41 -3.89 -9.30
CA LYS A 33 -4.15 -3.16 -9.10
C LYS A 33 -4.42 -1.68 -8.84
N LYS A 34 -5.37 -1.06 -9.58
CA LYS A 34 -5.82 0.31 -9.34
C LYS A 34 -6.34 0.48 -7.90
N LYS A 35 -7.26 -0.37 -7.46
CA LYS A 35 -7.80 -0.36 -6.08
C LYS A 35 -6.70 -0.53 -5.04
N LYS A 36 -5.76 -1.45 -5.25
CA LYS A 36 -4.61 -1.65 -4.36
C LYS A 36 -3.70 -0.42 -4.29
N LEU A 37 -3.43 0.22 -5.42
CA LEU A 37 -2.60 1.43 -5.48
C LEU A 37 -3.29 2.61 -4.81
N LEU A 38 -4.60 2.80 -5.06
CA LEU A 38 -5.42 3.83 -4.41
C LEU A 38 -5.44 3.66 -2.88
N PHE A 39 -5.60 2.42 -2.39
CA PHE A 39 -5.52 2.14 -0.95
C PHE A 39 -4.18 2.57 -0.35
N LYS A 40 -3.07 2.29 -1.05
CA LYS A 40 -1.72 2.68 -0.60
C LYS A 40 -1.52 4.20 -0.66
N LEU A 41 -2.04 4.88 -1.68
CA LEU A 41 -2.00 6.34 -1.79
C LEU A 41 -2.78 6.98 -0.65
N SER A 42 -3.94 6.43 -0.30
CA SER A 42 -4.70 6.89 0.86
C SER A 42 -3.90 6.83 2.15
N SER A 43 -3.08 5.79 2.35
CA SER A 43 -2.17 5.73 3.50
C SER A 43 -1.07 6.79 3.47
N LEU A 44 -0.62 7.22 2.27
CA LEU A 44 0.32 8.34 2.14
C LEU A 44 -0.35 9.68 2.47
N VAL A 45 -1.61 9.85 2.06
CA VAL A 45 -2.43 11.00 2.45
C VAL A 45 -2.55 11.06 3.96
N ASP A 46 -2.91 9.95 4.62
CA ASP A 46 -3.01 9.89 6.09
C ASP A 46 -1.68 10.28 6.76
N PHE A 47 -0.55 9.84 6.20
CA PHE A 47 0.77 10.21 6.69
C PHE A 47 1.12 11.70 6.49
N ALA A 48 0.64 12.30 5.40
CA ALA A 48 0.79 13.73 5.14
C ALA A 48 -0.07 14.60 6.08
N ASP A 49 -1.00 13.99 6.81
CA ASP A 49 -1.85 14.63 7.82
C ASP A 49 -2.60 15.86 7.29
N PRO A 50 -3.49 15.71 6.29
CA PRO A 50 -4.20 16.82 5.68
C PRO A 50 -5.11 17.52 6.68
N VAL A 51 -5.09 18.85 6.66
CA VAL A 51 -6.05 19.70 7.36
C VAL A 51 -7.17 20.17 6.42
N ASP A 52 -8.24 20.77 6.96
CA ASP A 52 -9.40 21.16 6.13
C ASP A 52 -9.03 22.15 5.02
N SER A 53 -8.08 23.06 5.26
CA SER A 53 -7.56 23.96 4.21
C SER A 53 -6.84 23.22 3.09
N ASP A 54 -6.18 22.09 3.39
CA ASP A 54 -5.51 21.27 2.39
C ASP A 54 -6.55 20.59 1.47
N ILE A 55 -7.71 20.20 2.03
CA ILE A 55 -8.82 19.61 1.28
C ILE A 55 -9.44 20.63 0.33
N GLU A 56 -9.75 21.83 0.83
CA GLU A 56 -10.32 22.90 0.01
C GLU A 56 -9.40 23.28 -1.16
N GLN A 57 -8.10 23.44 -0.86
CA GLN A 57 -7.09 23.77 -1.88
C GLN A 57 -6.90 22.62 -2.88
N ALA A 58 -6.87 21.37 -2.42
CA ALA A 58 -6.78 20.21 -3.32
C ALA A 58 -7.97 20.12 -4.28
N ILE A 59 -9.20 20.43 -3.82
CA ILE A 59 -10.38 20.46 -4.68
C ILE A 59 -10.30 21.62 -5.68
N ALA A 60 -9.76 22.78 -5.28
CA ALA A 60 -9.60 23.93 -6.15
C ALA A 60 -8.57 23.68 -7.28
N ASP A 61 -7.48 22.98 -6.98
CA ASP A 61 -6.39 22.71 -7.93
C ASP A 61 -6.64 21.45 -8.79
N CYS A 62 -7.55 20.58 -8.36
CA CYS A 62 -7.92 19.35 -9.04
C CYS A 62 -8.69 19.66 -10.34
N PRO A 63 -8.47 18.91 -11.44
CA PRO A 63 -9.23 19.07 -12.67
C PRO A 63 -10.72 18.66 -12.54
N LEU A 64 -11.11 18.06 -11.42
CA LEU A 64 -12.51 17.70 -11.14
C LEU A 64 -13.30 18.94 -10.70
N LYS A 65 -14.57 18.99 -11.09
CA LYS A 65 -15.48 20.04 -10.60
C LYS A 65 -15.69 19.87 -9.09
N ALA A 66 -15.78 20.96 -8.34
CA ALA A 66 -16.10 20.90 -6.91
C ALA A 66 -17.45 20.20 -6.60
N THR A 67 -18.37 20.19 -7.57
CA THR A 67 -19.66 19.48 -7.49
C THR A 67 -19.56 17.99 -7.83
N ASP A 68 -18.38 17.48 -8.19
CA ASP A 68 -18.19 16.05 -8.45
C ASP A 68 -18.48 15.26 -7.15
N PRO A 69 -19.23 14.14 -7.22
CA PRO A 69 -19.58 13.34 -6.04
C PRO A 69 -18.37 12.93 -5.19
N LEU A 70 -17.20 12.72 -5.80
CA LEU A 70 -15.99 12.35 -5.08
C LEU A 70 -15.42 13.53 -4.28
N CYS A 71 -15.47 14.75 -4.82
CA CYS A 71 -15.09 15.97 -4.11
C CYS A 71 -16.03 16.23 -2.92
N VAL A 72 -17.33 16.07 -3.12
CA VAL A 72 -18.33 16.20 -2.05
C VAL A 72 -18.11 15.14 -0.96
N ALA A 73 -17.85 13.89 -1.34
CA ALA A 73 -17.56 12.81 -0.40
C ALA A 73 -16.27 13.07 0.40
N LEU A 74 -15.26 13.68 -0.22
CA LEU A 74 -14.02 14.06 0.47
C LEU A 74 -14.29 15.12 1.56
N ILE A 75 -15.12 16.13 1.28
CA ILE A 75 -15.47 17.16 2.28
C ILE A 75 -16.22 16.54 3.47
N ILE A 76 -17.17 15.64 3.20
CA ILE A 76 -18.05 15.09 4.24
C ILE A 76 -17.36 14.06 5.13
N ASP A 77 -16.55 13.18 4.54
CA ASP A 77 -16.02 11.99 5.24
C ASP A 77 -14.49 11.85 5.10
N ARG A 78 -13.78 12.91 4.70
CA ARG A 78 -12.32 12.90 4.46
C ARG A 78 -11.84 11.73 3.59
N PHE A 79 -12.73 11.24 2.73
CA PHE A 79 -12.50 10.11 1.83
C PHE A 79 -11.82 8.92 2.52
N ARG A 80 -12.43 8.42 3.61
CA ARG A 80 -11.91 7.26 4.34
C ARG A 80 -11.57 6.10 3.40
N VAL A 81 -10.39 5.52 3.65
CA VAL A 81 -9.80 4.35 2.96
C VAL A 81 -10.81 3.21 2.75
N ASN A 82 -11.75 3.03 3.69
CA ASN A 82 -12.72 1.94 3.68
C ASN A 82 -13.74 2.00 2.52
N ARG A 83 -13.89 3.13 1.84
CA ARG A 83 -14.81 3.26 0.69
C ARG A 83 -14.20 2.89 -0.66
N ILE A 84 -12.87 2.76 -0.74
CA ILE A 84 -12.16 2.45 -2.00
C ILE A 84 -12.64 1.12 -2.61
N GLY A 85 -12.95 0.13 -1.76
CA GLY A 85 -13.46 -1.16 -2.22
C GLY A 85 -14.83 -1.09 -2.92
N MET A 86 -15.62 -0.06 -2.60
CA MET A 86 -16.96 0.15 -3.16
C MET A 86 -16.96 1.01 -4.43
N LEU A 87 -15.82 1.57 -4.81
CA LEU A 87 -15.71 2.35 -6.04
C LEU A 87 -15.87 1.43 -7.26
N LYS A 88 -16.63 1.94 -8.23
CA LYS A 88 -16.72 1.36 -9.56
C LYS A 88 -15.45 1.69 -10.35
N GLU A 89 -15.16 0.88 -11.34
CA GLU A 89 -13.97 1.06 -12.19
C GLU A 89 -13.92 2.46 -12.84
N GLU A 90 -15.06 2.95 -13.32
CA GLU A 90 -15.22 4.29 -13.92
C GLU A 90 -14.86 5.46 -12.98
N ASP A 91 -14.84 5.22 -11.67
CA ASP A 91 -14.51 6.23 -10.65
C ASP A 91 -13.05 6.16 -10.18
N LEU A 92 -12.32 5.10 -10.51
CA LEU A 92 -10.97 4.86 -9.96
C LEU A 92 -9.98 5.94 -10.37
N ASP A 93 -10.00 6.35 -11.64
CA ASP A 93 -9.07 7.37 -12.18
C ASP A 93 -9.34 8.75 -11.55
N ARG A 94 -10.62 9.09 -11.33
CA ARG A 94 -11.03 10.32 -10.64
C ARG A 94 -10.67 10.29 -9.16
N ALA A 95 -10.91 9.17 -8.48
CA ALA A 95 -10.57 9.00 -7.08
C ALA A 95 -9.04 9.06 -6.88
N TYR A 96 -8.27 8.45 -7.78
CA TYR A 96 -6.81 8.54 -7.78
C TYR A 96 -6.33 9.97 -7.97
N THR A 97 -6.91 10.69 -8.94
CA THR A 97 -6.62 12.11 -9.17
C THR A 97 -6.86 12.93 -7.92
N LEU A 98 -8.04 12.82 -7.32
CA LEU A 98 -8.40 13.57 -6.13
C LEU A 98 -7.46 13.28 -4.94
N GLN A 99 -7.14 12.00 -4.70
CA GLN A 99 -6.20 11.63 -3.64
C GLN A 99 -4.76 12.10 -3.91
N ALA A 100 -4.31 12.10 -5.17
CA ALA A 100 -2.99 12.58 -5.54
C ALA A 100 -2.87 14.08 -5.28
N TYR A 101 -3.89 14.87 -5.63
CA TYR A 101 -3.94 16.30 -5.34
C TYR A 101 -4.00 16.58 -3.84
N LEU A 102 -4.81 15.83 -3.08
CA LEU A 102 -4.84 15.95 -1.62
C LEU A 102 -3.47 15.64 -0.98
N PHE A 103 -2.83 14.56 -1.43
CA PHE A 103 -1.47 14.23 -1.02
C PHE A 103 -0.52 15.39 -1.35
N LYS A 104 -0.54 15.89 -2.60
CA LYS A 104 0.33 17.00 -3.03
C LYS A 104 0.19 18.21 -2.13
N THR A 105 -1.02 18.68 -1.89
CA THR A 105 -1.28 19.87 -1.07
C THR A 105 -0.78 19.68 0.38
N ALA A 106 -1.18 18.58 1.02
CA ALA A 106 -0.75 18.29 2.40
C ALA A 106 0.76 18.04 2.50
N PHE A 107 1.33 17.37 1.51
CA PHE A 107 2.77 17.11 1.42
C PHE A 107 3.55 18.41 1.29
N GLN A 108 3.16 19.33 0.39
CA GLN A 108 3.83 20.61 0.16
C GLN A 108 3.89 21.46 1.43
N ARG A 109 2.82 21.47 2.23
CA ARG A 109 2.79 22.12 3.55
C ARG A 109 3.93 21.63 4.46
N SER A 110 4.21 20.33 4.45
CA SER A 110 5.30 19.75 5.23
C SER A 110 6.66 19.81 4.54
N TYR A 111 6.69 19.88 3.21
CA TYR A 111 7.90 19.82 2.40
C TYR A 111 8.80 21.03 2.63
N GLU A 112 8.23 22.24 2.60
CA GLU A 112 9.01 23.47 2.81
C GLU A 112 9.72 23.50 4.17
N ALA A 113 9.11 22.92 5.20
CA ALA A 113 9.71 22.85 6.54
C ALA A 113 10.81 21.80 6.68
N LYS A 114 10.84 20.78 5.81
CA LYS A 114 11.70 19.59 5.94
C LYS A 114 12.65 19.37 4.76
N LYS A 115 12.57 20.23 3.73
CA LYS A 115 13.38 20.15 2.51
C LYS A 115 14.87 20.08 2.87
N GLY A 116 15.57 19.14 2.24
CA GLY A 116 16.99 18.89 2.51
C GLY A 116 17.26 17.99 3.73
N SER A 117 16.23 17.35 4.30
CA SER A 117 16.41 16.35 5.36
C SER A 117 17.35 15.22 4.89
N PRO A 118 18.49 14.97 5.57
CA PRO A 118 19.47 13.97 5.12
C PRO A 118 18.97 12.53 5.26
N THR A 119 17.96 12.28 6.10
CA THR A 119 17.47 10.94 6.43
C THR A 119 16.14 10.58 5.78
N GLN A 120 15.42 11.57 5.25
CA GLN A 120 14.09 11.38 4.68
C GLN A 120 14.09 11.79 3.21
N TRP A 121 14.29 10.81 2.33
CA TRP A 121 14.42 11.04 0.90
C TRP A 121 13.18 11.68 0.25
N TRP A 122 11.99 11.55 0.87
CA TRP A 122 10.78 12.26 0.41
C TRP A 122 11.00 13.78 0.33
N TYR A 123 11.85 14.32 1.20
CA TYR A 123 12.16 15.75 1.27
C TYR A 123 13.46 16.14 0.53
N TRP A 124 14.05 15.21 -0.23
CA TRP A 124 15.12 15.54 -1.16
C TRP A 124 14.54 16.19 -2.41
N ASP A 125 15.34 17.00 -3.09
CA ASP A 125 14.92 17.58 -4.36
C ASP A 125 14.93 16.49 -5.45
N LEU A 126 13.75 16.10 -5.96
CA LEU A 126 13.64 15.05 -6.99
C LEU A 126 13.49 15.64 -8.41
N SER A 127 13.84 16.91 -8.61
CA SER A 127 13.84 17.55 -9.93
C SER A 127 14.85 16.89 -10.89
N ALA A 128 15.99 16.46 -10.38
CA ALA A 128 16.99 15.70 -11.14
C ALA A 128 16.62 14.22 -11.21
N SER A 129 16.48 13.68 -12.43
CA SER A 129 16.18 12.26 -12.68
C SER A 129 17.17 11.30 -11.99
N GLU A 130 18.43 11.71 -11.86
CA GLU A 130 19.54 10.94 -11.26
C GLU A 130 19.32 10.64 -9.77
N ILE A 131 18.57 11.47 -9.05
CA ILE A 131 18.31 11.25 -7.62
C ILE A 131 17.35 10.08 -7.44
N GLY A 132 16.34 9.97 -8.32
CA GLY A 132 15.43 8.82 -8.34
C GLY A 132 16.16 7.50 -8.57
N SER A 133 17.08 7.46 -9.56
CA SER A 133 17.90 6.26 -9.82
C SER A 133 18.88 5.96 -8.68
N THR A 134 19.41 6.98 -8.02
CA THR A 134 20.28 6.83 -6.84
C THR A 134 19.51 6.19 -5.67
N ILE A 135 18.29 6.66 -5.38
CA ILE A 135 17.42 6.10 -4.34
C ILE A 135 17.12 4.62 -4.64
N GLN A 136 16.76 4.30 -5.88
CA GLN A 136 16.49 2.93 -6.31
C GLN A 136 17.73 2.03 -6.18
N THR A 137 18.88 2.50 -6.65
CA THR A 137 20.15 1.76 -6.60
C THR A 137 20.57 1.49 -5.15
N ALA A 138 20.48 2.51 -4.29
CA ALA A 138 20.78 2.38 -2.87
C ALA A 138 19.85 1.39 -2.17
N HIS A 139 18.54 1.47 -2.44
CA HIS A 139 17.56 0.52 -1.90
C HIS A 139 17.84 -0.91 -2.37
N GLN A 140 18.13 -1.09 -3.66
CA GLN A 140 18.43 -2.40 -4.22
C GLN A 140 19.68 -3.02 -3.61
N LYS A 141 20.72 -2.20 -3.38
CA LYS A 141 21.92 -2.64 -2.68
C LYS A 141 21.60 -3.14 -1.27
N VAL A 142 20.77 -2.42 -0.52
CA VAL A 142 20.34 -2.84 0.83
C VAL A 142 19.51 -4.13 0.78
N VAL A 143 18.64 -4.29 -0.23
CA VAL A 143 17.87 -5.53 -0.43
C VAL A 143 18.82 -6.73 -0.60
N ASP A 144 19.82 -6.61 -1.48
CA ASP A 144 20.79 -7.68 -1.72
C ASP A 144 21.66 -7.94 -0.47
N GLU A 145 22.17 -6.88 0.18
CA GLU A 145 22.95 -6.97 1.42
C GLU A 145 22.18 -7.65 2.56
N VAL A 146 20.89 -7.36 2.72
CA VAL A 146 20.05 -7.96 3.76
C VAL A 146 19.78 -9.43 3.51
N TYR A 147 19.62 -9.83 2.25
CA TYR A 147 19.42 -11.23 1.90
C TYR A 147 20.71 -12.06 2.08
N ASP A 148 21.85 -11.49 1.73
CA ASP A 148 23.16 -12.15 1.84
C ASP A 148 23.69 -12.20 3.28
N ASP A 149 23.11 -11.40 4.19
CA ASP A 149 23.43 -11.46 5.62
C ASP A 149 22.99 -12.81 6.23
N PRO A 150 23.95 -13.64 6.71
CA PRO A 150 23.63 -14.93 7.32
C PRO A 150 22.70 -14.82 8.54
N GLY A 151 22.67 -13.66 9.21
CA GLY A 151 21.82 -13.39 10.37
C GLY A 151 20.36 -13.10 10.06
N PHE A 152 19.99 -12.91 8.79
CA PHE A 152 18.59 -12.72 8.37
C PHE A 152 18.09 -13.75 7.36
N ARG A 153 19.02 -14.42 6.65
CA ARG A 153 18.67 -15.29 5.53
C ARG A 153 17.69 -16.40 5.93
N GLY A 154 17.87 -17.01 7.10
CA GLY A 154 17.00 -18.07 7.61
C GLY A 154 15.58 -17.57 7.88
N GLU A 155 15.46 -16.39 8.47
CA GLU A 155 14.20 -15.71 8.79
C GLU A 155 13.43 -15.37 7.50
N PHE A 156 14.12 -14.85 6.47
CA PHE A 156 13.51 -14.57 5.18
C PHE A 156 13.03 -15.83 4.47
N MET A 157 13.81 -16.92 4.49
CA MET A 157 13.39 -18.21 3.92
C MET A 157 12.15 -18.77 4.63
N CYS A 158 12.14 -18.73 5.97
CA CYS A 158 10.99 -19.14 6.77
C CYS A 158 9.76 -18.30 6.49
N LEU A 159 9.92 -16.97 6.44
CA LEU A 159 8.83 -16.03 6.17
C LEU A 159 8.26 -16.24 4.76
N ALA A 160 9.13 -16.43 3.76
CA ALA A 160 8.74 -16.69 2.37
C ALA A 160 7.92 -17.99 2.25
N LYS A 161 8.38 -19.06 2.92
CA LYS A 161 7.65 -20.32 2.97
C LYS A 161 6.26 -20.16 3.60
N LEU A 162 6.19 -19.52 4.77
CA LEU A 162 4.92 -19.30 5.47
C LEU A 162 3.94 -18.47 4.65
N TRP A 163 4.41 -17.45 3.92
CA TRP A 163 3.57 -16.66 3.03
C TRP A 163 3.06 -17.46 1.85
N LYS A 164 3.91 -18.26 1.21
CA LYS A 164 3.49 -19.12 0.10
C LYS A 164 2.43 -20.14 0.55
N ASP A 165 2.63 -20.76 1.72
CA ASP A 165 1.69 -21.73 2.28
C ASP A 165 0.36 -21.04 2.65
N HIS A 166 0.41 -19.84 3.23
CA HIS A 166 -0.76 -19.02 3.52
C HIS A 166 -1.52 -18.65 2.24
N ASP A 167 -0.83 -18.15 1.21
CA ASP A 167 -1.47 -17.73 -0.04
C ASP A 167 -2.08 -18.91 -0.79
N ALA A 168 -1.40 -20.06 -0.82
CA ALA A 168 -1.95 -21.29 -1.39
C ALA A 168 -3.23 -21.75 -0.67
N MET A 169 -3.24 -21.67 0.67
CA MET A 169 -4.43 -21.96 1.47
C MET A 169 -5.57 -20.98 1.18
N MET A 170 -5.30 -19.66 1.13
CA MET A 170 -6.32 -18.67 0.79
C MET A 170 -6.88 -18.88 -0.61
N GLN A 171 -6.02 -19.19 -1.59
CA GLN A 171 -6.46 -19.50 -2.96
C GLN A 171 -7.35 -20.75 -3.01
N ALA A 172 -7.00 -21.81 -2.27
CA ALA A 172 -7.81 -23.02 -2.19
C ALA A 172 -9.19 -22.77 -1.54
N GLN A 173 -9.28 -21.83 -0.60
CA GLN A 173 -10.55 -21.45 0.04
C GLN A 173 -11.45 -20.60 -0.86
N PHE A 174 -10.88 -19.81 -1.77
CA PHE A 174 -11.63 -18.95 -2.70
C PHE A 174 -11.90 -19.59 -4.07
N GLN A 175 -11.45 -20.82 -4.32
CA GLN A 175 -11.98 -21.59 -5.45
C GLN A 175 -13.46 -21.88 -5.18
N GLU A 176 -14.32 -21.60 -6.17
CA GLU A 176 -15.77 -21.84 -6.06
C GLU A 176 -16.01 -23.23 -5.49
N PRO A 177 -16.75 -23.37 -4.37
CA PRO A 177 -17.13 -24.69 -3.92
C PRO A 177 -17.89 -25.35 -5.06
N VAL A 178 -17.49 -26.57 -5.42
CA VAL A 178 -18.29 -27.43 -6.29
C VAL A 178 -19.70 -27.39 -5.72
N LEU A 179 -20.68 -26.93 -6.52
CA LEU A 179 -22.08 -26.90 -6.13
C LEU A 179 -22.50 -28.33 -5.79
N VAL A 180 -22.34 -28.71 -4.53
CA VAL A 180 -22.95 -29.91 -3.98
C VAL A 180 -24.44 -29.60 -4.04
N ASN A 181 -25.21 -30.41 -4.77
CA ASN A 181 -26.66 -30.34 -4.77
C ASN A 181 -27.17 -30.57 -3.34
N VAL A 182 -27.21 -29.52 -2.53
CA VAL A 182 -27.83 -29.55 -1.21
C VAL A 182 -29.33 -29.43 -1.46
N SER A 183 -30.11 -30.40 -0.96
CA SER A 183 -31.56 -30.36 -1.10
C SER A 183 -32.13 -29.03 -0.60
N PRO A 184 -33.20 -28.48 -1.21
CA PRO A 184 -33.69 -27.11 -1.00
C PRO A 184 -34.14 -26.73 0.42
N SER A 185 -34.02 -27.64 1.39
CA SER A 185 -34.61 -27.53 2.73
C SER A 185 -33.60 -27.66 3.88
N HIS A 186 -32.29 -27.70 3.61
CA HIS A 186 -31.28 -27.77 4.68
C HIS A 186 -30.70 -26.38 4.99
N PHE A 187 -31.36 -25.65 5.89
CA PHE A 187 -30.75 -24.48 6.52
C PHE A 187 -29.68 -24.95 7.51
N LEU A 188 -28.46 -24.42 7.41
CA LEU A 188 -27.42 -24.65 8.40
C LEU A 188 -27.88 -24.09 9.75
N SER A 189 -27.73 -24.86 10.83
CA SER A 189 -27.95 -24.35 12.17
C SER A 189 -26.90 -23.30 12.51
N TYR A 190 -27.23 -22.37 13.42
CA TYR A 190 -26.28 -21.37 13.90
C TYR A 190 -25.01 -22.04 14.45
N ASP A 191 -25.13 -23.13 15.19
CA ASP A 191 -23.99 -23.88 15.72
C ASP A 191 -23.12 -24.50 14.63
N ALA A 192 -23.72 -24.96 13.52
CA ALA A 192 -22.98 -25.46 12.36
C ALA A 192 -22.19 -24.33 11.67
N ILE A 193 -22.79 -23.15 11.53
CA ILE A 193 -22.12 -21.96 10.98
C ILE A 193 -20.96 -21.53 11.88
N ILE A 194 -21.17 -21.45 13.19
CA ILE A 194 -20.14 -21.04 14.15
C ILE A 194 -19.00 -22.07 14.20
N SER A 195 -19.32 -23.36 14.17
CA SER A 195 -18.30 -24.42 14.17
C SER A 195 -17.45 -24.41 12.90
N GLU A 196 -18.07 -24.23 11.73
CA GLU A 196 -17.35 -24.14 10.46
C GLU A 196 -16.51 -22.87 10.38
N TRP A 197 -17.05 -21.73 10.82
CA TRP A 197 -16.31 -20.46 10.91
C TRP A 197 -15.13 -20.54 11.88
N ALA A 198 -15.31 -21.18 13.05
CA ALA A 198 -14.23 -21.38 14.02
C ALA A 198 -13.11 -22.26 13.46
N LYS A 199 -13.47 -23.34 12.76
CA LYS A 199 -12.52 -24.23 12.10
C LYS A 199 -11.73 -23.51 11.00
N GLN A 200 -12.42 -22.73 10.15
CA GLN A 200 -11.79 -21.92 9.12
C GLN A 200 -10.82 -20.89 9.71
N ASN A 201 -11.22 -20.15 10.74
CA ASN A 201 -10.34 -19.20 11.41
C ASN A 201 -9.15 -19.84 12.11
N GLN A 202 -9.33 -21.04 12.66
CA GLN A 202 -8.23 -21.78 13.27
C GLN A 202 -7.18 -22.17 12.22
N GLU A 203 -7.59 -22.62 11.05
CA GLU A 203 -6.69 -22.92 9.93
C GLU A 203 -5.96 -21.66 9.42
N VAL A 204 -6.67 -20.54 9.24
CA VAL A 204 -6.05 -19.25 8.84
C VAL A 204 -5.09 -18.73 9.92
N GLY A 205 -5.43 -18.95 11.20
CA GLY A 205 -4.63 -18.57 12.35
C GLY A 205 -3.27 -19.28 12.42
N LYS A 206 -3.13 -20.49 11.85
CA LYS A 206 -1.90 -21.30 11.93
C LYS A 206 -0.69 -20.58 11.33
N PHE A 207 -0.87 -19.92 10.19
CA PHE A 207 0.22 -19.21 9.50
C PHE A 207 0.34 -17.76 10.00
N SER A 208 -0.78 -17.14 10.32
CA SER A 208 -0.87 -15.72 10.68
C SER A 208 0.03 -15.35 11.86
N HIS A 209 0.10 -16.19 12.89
CA HIS A 209 0.93 -15.93 14.06
C HIS A 209 2.43 -16.01 13.75
N GLY A 210 2.86 -17.04 13.00
CA GLY A 210 4.27 -17.20 12.61
C GLY A 210 4.75 -16.09 11.68
N ILE A 211 3.91 -15.70 10.71
CA ILE A 211 4.16 -14.55 9.83
C ILE A 211 4.29 -13.27 10.66
N ALA A 212 3.37 -13.01 11.58
CA ALA A 212 3.40 -11.81 12.40
C ALA A 212 4.64 -11.76 13.32
N ALA A 213 5.02 -12.88 13.93
CA ALA A 213 6.19 -12.96 14.80
C ALA A 213 7.49 -12.70 14.03
N LEU A 214 7.70 -13.40 12.91
CA LEU A 214 8.89 -13.21 12.06
C LEU A 214 8.95 -11.81 11.47
N ARG A 215 7.82 -11.30 10.98
CA ARG A 215 7.70 -9.93 10.50
C ARG A 215 8.13 -8.94 11.57
N ASN A 216 7.58 -9.03 12.78
CA ASN A 216 7.89 -8.08 13.86
C ASN A 216 9.36 -8.17 14.30
N SER A 217 9.94 -9.37 14.27
CA SER A 217 11.36 -9.57 14.54
C SER A 217 12.24 -8.89 13.49
N LEU A 218 11.99 -9.17 12.21
CA LEU A 218 12.71 -8.57 11.09
C LEU A 218 12.54 -7.05 11.06
N ASP A 219 11.33 -6.54 11.29
CA ASP A 219 11.02 -5.11 11.31
C ASP A 219 11.88 -4.39 12.36
N ARG A 220 11.93 -4.92 13.58
CA ARG A 220 12.76 -4.36 14.67
C ARG A 220 14.26 -4.45 14.36
N ALA A 221 14.72 -5.60 13.87
CA ALA A 221 16.13 -5.82 13.62
C ALA A 221 16.65 -4.93 12.47
N LEU A 222 15.88 -4.82 11.38
CA LEU A 222 16.22 -3.97 10.25
C LEU A 222 16.11 -2.49 10.60
N SER A 223 15.09 -2.10 11.37
CA SER A 223 14.97 -0.72 11.89
C SER A 223 16.18 -0.33 12.73
N ALA A 224 16.62 -1.22 13.62
CA ALA A 224 17.80 -0.98 14.46
C ALA A 224 19.10 -0.94 13.66
N LYS A 225 19.30 -1.84 12.71
CA LYS A 225 20.55 -1.95 11.93
C LYS A 225 20.70 -0.85 10.87
N TYR A 226 19.61 -0.49 10.20
CA TYR A 226 19.63 0.42 9.04
C TYR A 226 18.98 1.78 9.33
N GLY A 227 18.53 2.03 10.57
CA GLY A 227 17.87 3.30 10.94
C GLY A 227 16.53 3.52 10.23
N LEU A 228 15.85 2.43 9.86
CA LEU A 228 14.59 2.49 9.10
C LEU A 228 13.41 2.74 10.04
N ASN A 229 12.42 3.47 9.54
CA ASN A 229 11.11 3.49 10.18
C ASN A 229 10.31 2.21 9.84
N PRO A 230 9.22 1.89 10.57
CA PRO A 230 8.45 0.66 10.35
C PRO A 230 7.90 0.50 8.92
N ALA A 231 7.57 1.59 8.23
CA ALA A 231 7.09 1.53 6.85
C ALA A 231 8.21 1.18 5.86
N GLN A 232 9.41 1.74 6.09
CA GLN A 232 10.61 1.46 5.30
C GLN A 232 11.13 0.04 5.54
N ALA A 233 11.21 -0.40 6.80
CA ALA A 233 11.60 -1.75 7.15
C ALA A 233 10.62 -2.77 6.56
N TRP A 234 9.31 -2.50 6.61
CA TRP A 234 8.33 -3.35 5.98
C TRP A 234 8.44 -3.43 4.45
N ARG A 235 8.76 -2.30 3.79
CA ARG A 235 9.02 -2.29 2.35
C ARG A 235 10.24 -3.14 2.01
N LEU A 236 11.33 -2.96 2.74
CA LEU A 236 12.55 -3.73 2.57
C LEU A 236 12.28 -5.24 2.72
N ILE A 237 11.53 -5.65 3.74
CA ILE A 237 11.14 -7.06 3.91
C ILE A 237 10.39 -7.58 2.68
N LYS A 238 9.39 -6.83 2.21
CA LYS A 238 8.60 -7.21 1.03
C LYS A 238 9.45 -7.33 -0.24
N ASP A 239 10.39 -6.43 -0.43
CA ASP A 239 11.22 -6.40 -1.63
C ASP A 239 12.27 -7.52 -1.62
N VAL A 240 12.86 -7.82 -0.46
CA VAL A 240 13.72 -9.00 -0.25
C VAL A 240 12.94 -10.27 -0.57
N MET A 241 11.73 -10.42 -0.01
CA MET A 241 10.88 -11.56 -0.31
C MET A 241 10.58 -11.65 -1.80
N LYS A 242 10.03 -10.60 -2.41
CA LYS A 242 9.67 -10.58 -3.83
C LYS A 242 10.83 -10.94 -4.78
N ARG A 243 12.06 -10.56 -4.43
CA ARG A 243 13.24 -10.79 -5.27
C ARG A 243 13.86 -12.17 -5.09
N HIS A 244 13.76 -12.77 -3.90
CA HIS A 244 14.50 -13.98 -3.54
C HIS A 244 13.64 -15.18 -3.09
N SER A 245 12.31 -15.07 -3.13
CA SER A 245 11.36 -16.16 -2.83
C SER A 245 10.78 -16.85 -4.05
#